data_AF-A0A2D8C968-F1
#
_entry.id   AF-A0A2D8C968-F1
#
_cell.length_a   1.000
_cell.length_b   1.000
_cell.length_c   1.000
_cell.angle_alpha   90.00
_cell.angle_beta   90.00
_cell.angle_gamma   90.00
#
_symmetry.space_group_name_H-M   'P 1'
#
loop_
_entity.id
_entity.type
_entity.pdbx_description
1 polymer ?
#
loop_
_entity_poly.entity_id
_entity_poly.type
_entity_poly.pdbx_seq_one_letter_code
_entity_poly.pdbx_strand_id
1 'polypeptide(L)'
;MILLCKPKGRQSQGQTMSLHPHLHCIVPGGGLTKYQKWKTAKSKGKYLFPVKAMSKVFRAKYVKALKSRIQPEKELINQLFQKEWVVYAKRPFGHPKAVLEYLGRYTHKVAISNHRILDIGPTQTRFSYKDYRQGAQKLEMSLENLEFIRRFSMHILPKGLVRIRHFGILGSSAKQISIALIHRELGIPIPEKEPRILESHNPRYCPCCQKESMVSIQRLPKRGPPKAVFSI
;
A
#
# COMPACT_ATOMS: atom_id res chain seq x y z
N MET A 1 6.85 7.21 11.71
CA MET A 1 7.26 5.80 11.96
C MET A 1 6.50 4.90 11.00
N ILE A 2 7.11 3.84 10.47
CA ILE A 2 6.41 2.85 9.63
C ILE A 2 6.18 1.61 10.49
N LEU A 3 4.94 1.12 10.53
CA LEU A 3 4.58 -0.15 11.14
C LEU A 3 4.22 -1.15 10.05
N LEU A 4 4.96 -2.24 9.97
CA LEU A 4 4.62 -3.40 9.13
C LEU A 4 4.06 -4.50 10.02
N CYS A 5 2.78 -4.82 9.90
CA CYS A 5 2.12 -5.83 10.73
C CYS A 5 1.78 -7.07 9.90
N LYS A 6 2.27 -8.25 10.32
CA LYS A 6 1.98 -9.54 9.65
C LYS A 6 2.27 -10.76 10.53
N PRO A 7 1.67 -11.92 10.25
CA PRO A 7 2.21 -13.20 10.70
C PRO A 7 3.64 -13.40 10.17
N LYS A 8 4.51 -14.01 10.99
CA LYS A 8 5.85 -14.44 10.59
C LYS A 8 5.69 -15.67 9.71
N GLY A 9 6.13 -15.56 8.46
CA GLY A 9 6.13 -16.65 7.50
C GLY A 9 7.53 -16.85 6.93
N ARG A 10 7.85 -18.08 6.55
CA ARG A 10 9.04 -18.39 5.75
C ARG A 10 8.77 -17.97 4.31
N GLN A 11 9.02 -16.74 3.84
CA GLN A 11 9.00 -16.43 2.38
C GLN A 11 9.91 -15.26 1.98
N SER A 12 10.52 -15.42 0.80
CA SER A 12 11.05 -14.35 -0.06
C SER A 12 9.94 -13.31 -0.26
N GLN A 13 10.20 -12.06 0.13
CA GLN A 13 9.20 -10.99 0.17
C GLN A 13 8.40 -10.89 -1.14
N GLY A 14 7.08 -11.18 -1.13
CA GLY A 14 6.02 -10.78 -2.09
C GLY A 14 6.21 -10.96 -3.60
N GLN A 15 7.42 -11.25 -4.08
CA GLN A 15 7.83 -11.19 -5.46
C GLN A 15 7.45 -12.45 -6.23
N THR A 16 7.16 -13.54 -5.53
CA THR A 16 6.58 -14.78 -6.07
C THR A 16 5.06 -14.70 -6.28
N MET A 17 4.47 -13.54 -5.97
CA MET A 17 3.03 -13.24 -5.99
C MET A 17 2.18 -14.17 -5.12
N SER A 18 2.79 -14.87 -4.18
CA SER A 18 2.06 -15.63 -3.16
C SER A 18 1.32 -14.68 -2.22
N LEU A 19 0.16 -15.11 -1.72
CA LEU A 19 -0.67 -14.31 -0.83
C LEU A 19 0.06 -14.04 0.49
N HIS A 20 0.43 -12.77 0.69
CA HIS A 20 1.14 -12.33 1.89
C HIS A 20 0.56 -11.01 2.41
N PRO A 21 -0.65 -11.03 2.99
CA PRO A 21 -1.34 -9.83 3.42
C PRO A 21 -0.57 -9.17 4.56
N HIS A 22 -0.30 -7.88 4.39
CA HIS A 22 0.40 -7.09 5.40
C HIS A 22 -0.02 -5.63 5.28
N LEU A 23 0.02 -4.93 6.41
CA LEU A 23 -0.34 -3.51 6.49
C LEU A 23 0.92 -2.70 6.73
N HIS A 24 1.07 -1.60 5.97
CA HIS A 24 2.04 -0.55 6.25
C HIS A 24 1.29 0.65 6.85
N CYS A 25 1.59 1.00 8.09
CA CYS A 25 0.99 2.17 8.74
C CYS A 25 2.06 3.25 8.95
N ILE A 26 1.86 4.42 8.36
CA ILE A 26 2.67 5.60 8.66
C ILE A 26 2.02 6.31 9.84
N VAL A 27 2.75 6.39 10.94
CA VAL A 27 2.28 7.01 12.19
C VAL A 27 3.09 8.29 12.43
N PRO A 28 2.44 9.44 12.69
CA PRO A 28 3.13 10.69 13.03
C PRO A 28 3.92 10.55 14.34
N GLY A 29 4.96 11.37 14.50
CA GLY A 29 5.80 11.41 15.70
C GLY A 29 5.14 12.09 16.91
N GLY A 30 3.84 12.32 16.88
CA GLY A 30 3.05 13.01 17.87
C GLY A 30 1.57 13.04 17.47
N GLY A 31 0.75 13.73 18.25
CA GLY A 31 -0.67 13.90 17.95
C GLY A 31 -1.30 15.05 18.72
N LEU A 32 -2.50 15.42 18.31
CA LEU A 32 -3.30 16.44 19.00
C LEU A 32 -3.95 15.83 20.26
N THR A 33 -3.92 16.59 21.34
CA THR A 33 -4.65 16.29 22.59
C THR A 33 -6.11 16.74 22.48
N LYS A 34 -6.94 16.39 23.47
CA LYS A 34 -8.32 16.88 23.59
C LYS A 34 -8.41 18.42 23.67
N TYR A 35 -7.35 19.08 24.12
CA TYR A 35 -7.22 20.54 24.18
C TYR A 35 -6.58 21.14 22.92
N GLN A 36 -6.52 20.39 21.83
CA GLN A 36 -5.95 20.80 20.54
C GLN A 36 -4.46 21.19 20.60
N LYS A 37 -3.76 20.80 21.67
CA LYS A 37 -2.31 20.98 21.80
C LYS A 37 -1.56 19.83 21.17
N TRP A 38 -0.48 20.14 20.44
CA TRP A 38 0.41 19.11 19.90
C TRP A 38 1.22 18.46 21.01
N LYS A 39 1.25 17.13 21.03
CA LYS A 39 2.08 16.34 21.94
C LYS A 39 3.01 15.43 21.16
N THR A 40 4.31 15.69 21.27
CA THR A 40 5.36 14.85 20.69
C THR A 40 5.45 13.51 21.42
N ALA A 41 5.77 12.44 20.70
CA ALA A 41 5.98 11.12 21.26
C ALA A 41 7.10 11.12 22.31
N LYS A 42 6.87 10.42 23.44
CA LYS A 42 7.77 10.37 24.61
C LYS A 42 9.22 10.02 24.28
N SER A 43 9.44 9.19 23.26
CA SER A 43 10.75 8.72 22.82
C SER A 43 11.53 9.73 21.96
N LYS A 44 11.23 11.04 22.02
CA LYS A 44 11.76 12.08 21.12
C LYS A 44 11.67 11.67 19.63
N GLY A 45 10.55 11.05 19.25
CA GLY A 45 10.33 10.59 17.88
C GLY A 45 11.12 9.34 17.43
N LYS A 46 12.03 8.77 18.23
CA LYS A 46 12.84 7.60 17.81
C LYS A 46 11.99 6.35 17.54
N TYR A 47 11.14 5.95 18.50
CA TYR A 47 10.22 4.81 18.39
C TYR A 47 8.98 5.01 19.24
N LEU A 48 7.79 4.95 18.64
CA LEU A 48 6.55 5.16 19.38
C LEU A 48 6.25 4.03 20.37
N PHE A 49 6.61 2.77 20.03
CA PHE A 49 6.35 1.60 20.86
C PHE A 49 7.46 0.54 20.73
N PRO A 50 7.71 -0.29 21.76
CA PRO A 50 8.55 -1.48 21.66
C PRO A 50 7.98 -2.53 20.70
N VAL A 51 8.75 -2.89 19.67
CA VAL A 51 8.39 -3.82 18.57
C VAL A 51 7.88 -5.18 19.09
N LYS A 52 8.60 -5.80 20.03
CA LYS A 52 8.25 -7.13 20.56
C LYS A 52 6.92 -7.13 21.30
N ALA A 53 6.70 -6.13 22.16
CA ALA A 53 5.44 -5.98 22.90
C ALA A 53 4.27 -5.68 21.94
N MET A 54 4.48 -4.78 20.98
CA MET A 54 3.46 -4.41 20.00
C MET A 54 3.03 -5.59 19.11
N SER A 55 3.95 -6.51 18.80
CA SER A 55 3.64 -7.72 18.03
C SER A 55 2.63 -8.62 18.76
N LYS A 56 2.82 -8.82 20.08
CA LYS A 56 1.89 -9.60 20.91
C LYS A 56 0.52 -8.91 21.03
N VAL A 57 0.52 -7.60 21.29
CA VAL A 57 -0.71 -6.80 21.43
C VAL A 57 -1.50 -6.75 20.13
N PHE A 58 -0.82 -6.56 18.99
CA PHE A 58 -1.47 -6.53 17.69
C PHE A 58 -2.14 -7.87 17.37
N ARG A 59 -1.44 -9.00 17.58
CA ARG A 59 -2.02 -10.34 17.41
C ARG A 59 -3.28 -10.52 18.25
N ALA A 60 -3.21 -10.20 19.54
CA ALA A 60 -4.36 -10.35 20.44
C ALA A 60 -5.55 -9.47 20.02
N LYS A 61 -5.31 -8.20 19.67
CA LYS A 61 -6.37 -7.28 19.19
C LYS A 61 -6.96 -7.74 17.86
N TYR A 62 -6.13 -8.22 16.93
CA TYR A 62 -6.58 -8.74 15.65
C TYR A 62 -7.49 -9.95 15.85
N VAL A 63 -7.04 -10.95 16.61
CA VAL A 63 -7.84 -12.16 16.85
C VAL A 63 -9.13 -11.83 17.60
N LYS A 64 -9.11 -10.91 18.58
CA LYS A 64 -10.33 -10.43 19.25
C LYS A 64 -11.34 -9.85 18.26
N ALA A 65 -10.88 -8.98 17.35
CA ALA A 65 -11.74 -8.36 16.33
C ALA A 65 -12.19 -9.35 15.25
N LEU A 66 -11.40 -10.40 14.99
CA LEU A 66 -11.77 -11.49 14.08
C LEU A 66 -12.91 -12.32 14.68
N LYS A 67 -12.78 -12.70 15.97
CA LYS A 67 -13.82 -13.44 16.70
C LYS A 67 -15.17 -12.74 16.68
N SER A 68 -15.18 -11.43 16.89
CA SER A 68 -16.44 -10.65 16.91
C SER A 68 -17.11 -10.50 15.54
N ARG A 69 -16.41 -10.79 14.44
CA ARG A 69 -16.93 -10.57 13.07
C ARG A 69 -17.35 -11.82 12.36
N ILE A 70 -16.59 -12.90 12.51
CA ILE A 70 -16.78 -14.12 11.71
C ILE A 70 -16.86 -15.40 12.55
N GLN A 71 -16.79 -15.30 13.88
CA GLN A 71 -16.86 -16.43 14.82
C GLN A 71 -16.07 -17.67 14.35
N PRO A 72 -14.75 -17.53 14.11
CA PRO A 72 -13.95 -18.60 13.53
C PRO A 72 -13.85 -19.80 14.48
N GLU A 73 -13.67 -20.98 13.91
CA GLU A 73 -13.40 -22.22 14.63
C GLU A 73 -12.22 -22.08 15.61
N LYS A 74 -12.27 -22.86 16.69
CA LYS A 74 -11.28 -22.83 17.77
C LYS A 74 -9.90 -23.21 17.26
N GLU A 75 -9.85 -24.13 16.31
CA GLU A 75 -8.66 -24.65 15.64
C GLU A 75 -7.93 -23.52 14.91
N LEU A 76 -8.65 -22.71 14.14
CA LEU A 76 -8.09 -21.55 13.44
C LEU A 76 -7.53 -20.53 14.43
N ILE A 77 -8.26 -20.24 15.52
CA ILE A 77 -7.79 -19.34 16.58
C ILE A 77 -6.47 -19.84 17.17
N ASN A 78 -6.38 -21.13 17.49
CA ASN A 78 -5.18 -21.75 18.04
C ASN A 78 -3.99 -21.62 17.08
N GLN A 79 -4.20 -21.91 15.78
CA GLN A 79 -3.18 -21.74 14.75
C GLN A 79 -2.68 -20.29 14.64
N LEU A 80 -3.57 -19.29 14.77
CA LEU A 80 -3.18 -17.88 14.74
C LEU A 80 -2.31 -17.47 15.94
N PHE A 81 -2.53 -18.06 17.11
CA PHE A 81 -1.73 -17.82 18.32
C PHE A 81 -0.42 -18.61 18.36
N GLN A 82 -0.37 -19.79 17.74
CA GLN A 82 0.87 -20.55 17.57
C GLN A 82 1.85 -19.86 16.62
N LYS A 83 1.34 -19.18 15.57
CA LYS A 83 2.18 -18.37 14.69
C LYS A 83 2.77 -17.18 15.46
N GLU A 84 4.07 -16.95 15.27
CA GLU A 84 4.68 -15.69 15.65
C GLU A 84 4.16 -14.58 14.75
N TRP A 85 3.89 -13.40 15.31
CA TRP A 85 3.55 -12.20 14.52
C TRP A 85 4.67 -11.20 14.65
N VAL A 86 4.89 -10.43 13.59
CA VAL A 86 5.92 -9.40 13.55
C VAL A 86 5.23 -8.09 13.24
N VAL A 87 5.38 -7.14 14.17
CA VAL A 87 5.16 -5.72 13.93
C VAL A 87 6.52 -5.05 13.87
N TYR A 88 6.99 -4.72 12.67
CA TYR A 88 8.27 -4.02 12.50
C TYR A 88 8.05 -2.51 12.55
N ALA A 89 8.79 -1.83 13.43
CA ALA A 89 8.77 -0.37 13.55
C ALA A 89 10.09 0.23 13.03
N LYS A 90 10.00 1.03 11.96
CA LYS A 90 11.16 1.78 11.44
C LYS A 90 11.14 3.22 11.96
N ARG A 91 12.32 3.77 12.27
CA ARG A 91 12.52 5.19 12.61
C ARG A 91 11.77 6.11 11.63
N PRO A 92 11.35 7.32 12.07
CA PRO A 92 10.70 8.29 11.19
C PRO A 92 11.51 8.56 9.93
N PHE A 93 10.82 8.97 8.87
CA PHE A 93 11.48 9.51 7.69
C PHE A 93 12.27 10.76 8.08
N GLY A 94 13.47 10.92 7.52
CA GLY A 94 14.32 12.08 7.82
C GLY A 94 13.82 13.38 7.19
N HIS A 95 13.13 13.31 6.05
CA HIS A 95 12.66 14.48 5.31
C HIS A 95 11.38 14.17 4.48
N PRO A 96 10.57 15.18 4.10
CA PRO A 96 9.31 14.99 3.36
C PRO A 96 9.47 14.21 2.05
N LYS A 97 10.55 14.44 1.29
CA LYS A 97 10.83 13.71 0.04
C LYS A 97 10.89 12.18 0.23
N ALA A 98 11.49 11.71 1.33
CA ALA A 98 11.54 10.27 1.63
C ALA A 98 10.15 9.68 1.95
N VAL A 99 9.26 10.48 2.55
CA VAL A 99 7.86 10.09 2.76
C VAL A 99 7.16 9.95 1.41
N LEU A 100 7.35 10.91 0.51
CA LEU A 100 6.75 10.91 -0.82
C LEU A 100 7.24 9.73 -1.67
N GLU A 101 8.55 9.48 -1.73
CA GLU A 101 9.13 8.32 -2.42
C GLU A 101 8.66 6.99 -1.82
N TYR A 102 8.46 6.94 -0.51
CA TYR A 102 7.87 5.77 0.12
C TYR A 102 6.43 5.59 -0.33
N LEU A 103 5.58 6.60 -0.21
CA LEU A 103 4.16 6.54 -0.60
C LEU A 103 3.98 6.25 -2.09
N GLY A 104 4.77 6.87 -2.96
CA GLY A 104 4.73 6.67 -4.42
C GLY A 104 4.96 5.21 -4.82
N ARG A 105 5.81 4.48 -4.09
CA ARG A 105 6.01 3.04 -4.33
C ARG A 105 4.76 2.20 -4.04
N TYR A 106 3.85 2.65 -3.19
CA TYR A 106 2.61 1.93 -2.85
C TYR A 106 1.39 2.37 -3.67
N THR A 107 1.43 3.56 -4.27
CA THR A 107 0.37 4.00 -5.19
C THR A 107 0.51 3.40 -6.58
N HIS A 108 1.75 3.26 -7.08
CA HIS A 108 2.01 2.89 -8.47
C HIS A 108 2.37 1.41 -8.69
N LYS A 109 2.89 0.70 -7.68
CA LYS A 109 3.28 -0.71 -7.87
C LYS A 109 2.08 -1.64 -7.71
N VAL A 110 1.89 -2.49 -8.71
CA VAL A 110 0.97 -3.64 -8.68
C VAL A 110 1.70 -4.91 -8.20
N ALA A 111 1.10 -6.09 -8.37
CA ALA A 111 1.67 -7.38 -7.95
C ALA A 111 3.09 -7.64 -8.52
N ILE A 112 3.28 -7.30 -9.79
CA ILE A 112 4.53 -7.51 -10.54
C ILE A 112 4.72 -6.37 -11.54
N SER A 113 5.96 -5.94 -11.75
CA SER A 113 6.31 -4.93 -12.74
C SER A 113 6.59 -5.57 -14.10
N ASN A 114 6.25 -4.88 -15.20
CA ASN A 114 6.39 -5.43 -16.57
C ASN A 114 7.80 -5.96 -16.86
N HIS A 115 8.86 -5.23 -16.50
CA HIS A 115 10.25 -5.66 -16.71
C HIS A 115 10.65 -6.96 -15.97
N ARG A 116 9.82 -7.43 -15.03
CA ARG A 116 10.06 -8.71 -14.35
C ARG A 116 9.43 -9.88 -15.12
N ILE A 117 8.43 -9.63 -15.95
CA ILE A 117 7.86 -10.64 -16.85
C ILE A 117 8.87 -10.83 -17.98
N LEU A 118 9.39 -12.05 -18.10
CA LEU A 118 10.44 -12.38 -19.05
C LEU A 118 9.85 -12.95 -20.34
N ASP A 119 8.82 -13.78 -20.20
CA ASP A 119 8.16 -14.44 -21.31
C ASP A 119 6.72 -14.84 -20.93
N ILE A 120 5.82 -14.85 -21.92
CA ILE A 120 4.44 -15.32 -21.80
C ILE A 120 4.22 -16.32 -22.92
N GLY A 121 4.40 -17.60 -22.61
CA GLY A 121 4.17 -18.70 -23.54
C GLY A 121 2.71 -19.17 -23.56
N PRO A 122 2.38 -20.15 -24.41
CA PRO A 122 1.01 -20.67 -24.56
C PRO A 122 0.47 -21.31 -23.27
N THR A 123 1.32 -21.94 -22.46
CA THR A 123 0.91 -22.66 -21.24
C THR A 123 1.44 -22.04 -19.95
N GLN A 124 2.57 -21.32 -20.02
CA GLN A 124 3.27 -20.82 -18.84
C GLN A 124 3.78 -19.38 -19.02
N THR A 125 3.81 -18.65 -17.91
CA THR A 125 4.39 -17.32 -17.80
C THR A 125 5.65 -17.38 -16.95
N ARG A 126 6.76 -16.87 -17.49
CA ARG A 126 8.06 -16.82 -16.81
C ARG A 126 8.37 -15.42 -16.33
N PHE A 127 8.82 -15.31 -15.08
CA PHE A 127 9.19 -14.02 -14.50
C PHE A 127 10.34 -14.13 -13.49
N SER A 128 11.11 -13.06 -13.38
CA SER A 128 12.20 -12.94 -12.42
C SER A 128 11.73 -12.46 -11.05
N TYR A 129 12.34 -12.93 -9.98
CA TYR A 129 12.08 -12.52 -8.59
C TYR A 129 13.38 -12.48 -7.78
N LYS A 130 13.39 -11.77 -6.65
CA LYS A 130 14.51 -11.78 -5.71
C LYS A 130 14.26 -12.74 -4.56
N ASP A 131 15.15 -13.69 -4.34
CA ASP A 131 15.13 -14.50 -3.11
C ASP A 131 15.92 -13.81 -2.00
N TYR A 132 15.19 -13.17 -1.10
CA TYR A 132 15.75 -12.50 0.06
C TYR A 132 16.37 -13.45 1.10
N ARG A 133 16.13 -14.76 1.01
CA ARG A 133 16.84 -15.75 1.84
C ARG A 133 18.28 -15.97 1.36
N GLN A 134 18.51 -15.82 0.06
CA GLN A 134 19.80 -15.99 -0.61
C GLN A 134 20.39 -14.62 -0.99
N GLY A 135 20.46 -13.69 -0.03
CA GLY A 135 21.09 -12.38 -0.26
C GLY A 135 20.39 -11.48 -1.30
N ALA A 136 19.11 -11.72 -1.60
CA ALA A 136 18.35 -11.02 -2.64
C ALA A 136 18.84 -11.28 -4.09
N GLN A 137 19.42 -12.46 -4.32
CA GLN A 137 19.76 -12.95 -5.66
C GLN A 137 18.55 -12.93 -6.58
N LYS A 138 18.75 -12.54 -7.84
CA LYS A 138 17.73 -12.55 -8.88
C LYS A 138 17.62 -13.97 -9.43
N LEU A 139 16.47 -14.58 -9.23
CA LEU A 139 16.10 -15.91 -9.72
C LEU A 139 14.92 -15.79 -10.69
N GLU A 140 14.61 -16.88 -11.37
CA GLU A 140 13.47 -16.98 -12.28
C GLU A 140 12.52 -18.07 -11.84
N MET A 141 11.24 -17.90 -12.14
CA MET A 141 10.24 -18.95 -12.00
C MET A 141 9.26 -18.92 -13.15
N SER A 142 8.72 -20.08 -13.46
CA SER A 142 7.61 -20.26 -14.39
C SER A 142 6.38 -20.73 -13.62
N LEU A 143 5.23 -20.19 -13.96
CA LEU A 143 3.92 -20.64 -13.48
C LEU A 143 3.04 -20.94 -14.67
N GLU A 144 2.12 -21.88 -14.52
CA GLU A 144 0.99 -22.00 -15.45
C GLU A 144 0.24 -20.67 -15.56
N ASN A 145 -0.26 -20.36 -16.75
CA ASN A 145 -0.92 -19.09 -17.04
C ASN A 145 -2.10 -18.81 -16.08
N LEU A 146 -2.90 -19.83 -15.74
CA LEU A 146 -4.01 -19.70 -14.79
C LEU A 146 -3.52 -19.45 -13.36
N GLU A 147 -2.45 -20.10 -12.91
CA GLU A 147 -1.89 -19.86 -11.59
C GLU A 147 -1.25 -18.47 -11.49
N PHE A 148 -0.61 -17.98 -12.57
CA PHE A 148 -0.13 -16.61 -12.67
C PHE A 148 -1.28 -15.61 -12.52
N ILE A 149 -2.37 -15.78 -13.28
CA ILE A 149 -3.56 -14.92 -13.21
C ILE A 149 -4.20 -14.98 -11.83
N ARG A 150 -4.35 -16.16 -11.23
CA ARG A 150 -4.89 -16.32 -9.88
C ARG A 150 -4.06 -15.55 -8.86
N ARG A 151 -2.73 -15.69 -8.90
CA ARG A 151 -1.81 -14.95 -8.01
C ARG A 151 -1.83 -13.45 -8.23
N PHE A 152 -1.85 -13.01 -9.48
CA PHE A 152 -1.98 -11.61 -9.82
C PHE A 152 -3.29 -11.02 -9.27
N SER A 153 -4.40 -11.74 -9.46
CA SER A 153 -5.74 -11.31 -9.05
C SER A 153 -5.89 -11.15 -7.54
N MET A 154 -5.15 -11.93 -6.73
CA MET A 154 -5.11 -11.76 -5.27
C MET A 154 -4.58 -10.38 -4.82
N HIS A 155 -3.96 -9.60 -5.71
CA HIS A 155 -3.47 -8.24 -5.42
C HIS A 155 -4.43 -7.14 -5.90
N ILE A 156 -5.53 -7.53 -6.54
CA ILE A 156 -6.61 -6.63 -6.93
C ILE A 156 -7.50 -6.43 -5.71
N LEU A 157 -7.65 -5.19 -5.28
CA LEU A 157 -8.51 -4.87 -4.15
C LEU A 157 -9.99 -5.01 -4.56
N PRO A 158 -10.81 -5.70 -3.75
CA PRO A 158 -12.25 -5.70 -3.92
C PRO A 158 -12.85 -4.30 -4.00
N LYS A 159 -14.00 -4.19 -4.66
CA LYS A 159 -14.77 -2.93 -4.76
C LYS A 159 -15.00 -2.33 -3.37
N GLY A 160 -14.78 -1.01 -3.25
CA GLY A 160 -14.92 -0.28 -1.99
C GLY A 160 -13.70 -0.32 -1.08
N LEU A 161 -12.70 -1.17 -1.38
CA LEU A 161 -11.40 -1.11 -0.72
C LEU A 161 -10.46 -0.18 -1.50
N VAL A 162 -9.65 0.57 -0.75
CA VAL A 162 -8.67 1.52 -1.30
C VAL A 162 -7.29 1.15 -0.80
N ARG A 163 -6.26 1.35 -1.63
CA ARG A 163 -4.87 0.99 -1.31
C ARG A 163 -4.33 1.77 -0.10
N ILE A 164 -4.73 3.03 0.05
CA ILE A 164 -4.28 3.91 1.12
C ILE A 164 -5.49 4.48 1.85
N ARG A 165 -5.48 4.35 3.18
CA ARG A 165 -6.51 4.91 4.07
C ARG A 165 -5.86 5.83 5.09
N HIS A 166 -6.53 6.92 5.42
CA HIS A 166 -6.10 7.87 6.44
C HIS A 166 -7.07 7.83 7.62
N PHE A 167 -6.53 7.98 8.83
CA PHE A 167 -7.27 7.90 10.08
C PHE A 167 -6.87 9.03 11.04
N GLY A 168 -7.72 9.28 12.03
CA GLY A 168 -7.48 10.29 13.07
C GLY A 168 -7.27 11.68 12.47
N ILE A 169 -6.19 12.35 12.88
CA ILE A 169 -5.84 13.71 12.44
C ILE A 169 -5.61 13.85 10.92
N LEU A 170 -5.43 12.74 10.19
CA LEU A 170 -5.29 12.73 8.73
C LEU A 170 -6.55 12.22 8.00
N GLY A 171 -7.59 11.81 8.74
CA GLY A 171 -8.85 11.35 8.16
C GLY A 171 -9.57 12.45 7.40
N SER A 172 -10.35 12.11 6.37
CA SER A 172 -10.98 13.09 5.47
C SER A 172 -11.81 14.15 6.20
N SER A 173 -12.58 13.75 7.22
CA SER A 173 -13.41 14.66 8.02
C SER A 173 -12.63 15.58 8.96
N ALA A 174 -11.45 15.15 9.43
CA ALA A 174 -10.68 15.88 10.45
C ALA A 174 -9.45 16.59 9.88
N LYS A 175 -8.97 16.20 8.69
CA LYS A 175 -7.66 16.59 8.17
C LYS A 175 -7.50 18.10 8.00
N GLN A 176 -8.51 18.79 7.47
CA GLN A 176 -8.40 20.24 7.23
C GLN A 176 -8.19 21.00 8.54
N ILE A 177 -9.04 20.75 9.54
CA ILE A 177 -8.96 21.37 10.86
C ILE A 177 -7.67 20.94 11.57
N SER A 178 -7.37 19.65 11.58
CA SER A 178 -6.23 19.09 12.30
C SER A 178 -4.91 19.63 11.76
N ILE A 179 -4.74 19.71 10.44
CA ILE A 179 -3.51 20.25 9.83
C ILE A 179 -3.32 21.72 10.23
N ALA A 180 -4.36 22.55 10.13
CA ALA A 180 -4.26 23.96 10.50
C ALA A 180 -3.84 24.14 11.98
N LEU A 181 -4.44 23.36 12.88
CA LEU A 181 -4.09 23.38 14.31
C LEU A 181 -2.64 22.92 14.55
N ILE A 182 -2.20 21.86 13.87
CA ILE A 182 -0.83 21.34 14.00
C ILE A 182 0.19 22.39 13.53
N HIS A 183 -0.06 23.03 12.40
CA HIS A 183 0.80 24.10 11.88
C HIS A 183 0.91 25.27 12.86
N ARG A 184 -0.22 25.73 13.40
CA ARG A 184 -0.25 26.78 14.43
C ARG A 184 0.53 26.40 15.68
N GLU A 185 0.31 25.19 16.21
CA GLU A 185 0.97 24.71 17.43
C GLU A 185 2.47 24.44 17.26
N LEU A 186 2.91 24.10 16.04
CA LEU A 186 4.32 23.89 15.73
C LEU A 186 5.02 25.16 15.23
N GLY A 187 4.30 26.27 15.02
CA GLY A 187 4.85 27.49 14.42
C GLY A 187 5.33 27.29 12.98
N ILE A 188 4.74 26.34 12.24
CA ILE A 188 5.11 26.02 10.85
C ILE A 188 4.09 26.66 9.92
N PRO A 189 4.49 27.46 8.92
CA PRO A 189 3.56 28.04 7.96
C PRO A 189 2.85 26.94 7.16
N ILE A 190 1.57 27.16 6.85
CA ILE A 190 0.82 26.24 5.97
C ILE A 190 1.32 26.48 4.55
N PRO A 191 1.80 25.45 3.83
CA PRO A 191 2.25 25.63 2.46
C PRO A 191 1.07 26.05 1.59
N GLU A 192 1.29 27.06 0.78
CA GLU A 192 0.33 27.47 -0.25
C GLU A 192 0.16 26.35 -1.28
N LYS A 193 -1.07 26.17 -1.76
CA LYS A 193 -1.32 25.21 -2.83
C LYS A 193 -0.93 25.85 -4.14
N GLU A 194 0.17 25.38 -4.72
CA GLU A 194 0.47 25.69 -6.11
C GLU A 194 -0.66 25.16 -7.01
N PRO A 195 -1.20 25.98 -7.92
CA PRO A 195 -2.16 25.52 -8.90
C PRO A 195 -1.52 24.43 -9.75
N ARG A 196 -2.23 23.31 -9.94
CA ARG A 196 -1.75 22.26 -10.85
C ARG A 196 -1.75 22.81 -12.27
N ILE A 197 -0.57 23.08 -12.80
CA ILE A 197 -0.39 23.33 -14.23
C ILE A 197 -0.58 21.98 -14.92
N LEU A 198 -1.70 21.81 -15.61
CA LEU A 198 -1.90 20.67 -16.49
C LEU A 198 -1.11 20.95 -17.75
N GLU A 199 -0.15 20.07 -18.09
CA GLU A 199 0.48 20.12 -19.41
C GLU A 199 -0.61 20.05 -20.48
N SER A 200 -0.57 20.96 -21.45
CA SER A 200 -1.50 20.98 -22.57
C SER A 200 -1.18 19.82 -23.51
N HIS A 201 -1.62 18.62 -23.16
CA HIS A 201 -1.54 17.46 -24.05
C HIS A 201 -2.68 17.53 -25.07
N ASN A 202 -2.35 17.79 -26.33
CA ASN A 202 -3.31 17.65 -27.43
C ASN A 202 -3.30 16.18 -27.91
N PRO A 203 -4.37 15.40 -27.64
CA PRO A 203 -4.43 13.98 -27.98
C PRO A 203 -4.52 13.72 -29.49
N ARG A 204 -4.59 14.77 -30.33
CA ARG A 204 -4.55 14.66 -31.79
C ARG A 204 -3.15 14.48 -32.37
N TYR A 205 -2.10 14.75 -31.60
CA TYR A 205 -0.73 14.52 -32.04
C TYR A 205 -0.35 13.04 -32.00
N CYS A 206 0.15 12.53 -33.12
CA CYS A 206 0.71 11.18 -33.18
C CYS A 206 2.05 11.13 -32.44
N PRO A 207 2.25 10.20 -31.48
CA PRO A 207 3.51 10.09 -30.73
C PRO A 207 4.71 9.66 -31.59
N CYS A 208 4.47 9.09 -32.78
CA CYS A 208 5.53 8.66 -33.70
C CYS A 208 6.01 9.79 -34.61
N CYS A 209 5.08 10.56 -35.20
CA CYS A 209 5.42 11.55 -36.23
C CYS A 209 5.18 13.01 -35.80
N GLN A 210 4.63 13.25 -34.61
CA GLN A 210 4.34 14.58 -34.05
C GLN A 210 3.49 15.48 -34.97
N LYS A 211 2.69 14.88 -35.86
CA LYS A 211 1.68 15.59 -36.66
C LYS A 211 0.30 15.39 -36.07
N GLU A 212 -0.61 16.33 -36.35
CA GLU A 212 -2.00 16.28 -35.91
C GLU A 212 -2.82 15.31 -36.79
N SER A 213 -2.56 14.01 -36.64
CA SER A 213 -3.16 12.95 -37.48
C SER A 213 -4.07 11.99 -36.72
N MET A 214 -4.13 12.08 -35.38
CA MET A 214 -4.94 11.17 -34.58
C MET A 214 -6.40 11.65 -34.55
N VAL A 215 -7.32 10.75 -34.89
CA VAL A 215 -8.76 11.00 -34.85
C VAL A 215 -9.40 10.31 -33.65
N SER A 216 -10.37 10.95 -33.01
CA SER A 216 -11.15 10.33 -31.93
C SER A 216 -12.18 9.37 -32.51
N ILE A 217 -11.95 8.07 -32.33
CA ILE A 217 -12.88 7.02 -32.78
C ILE A 217 -14.02 6.84 -31.78
N GLN A 218 -13.71 6.87 -30.48
CA GLN A 218 -14.69 6.66 -29.42
C GLN A 218 -14.28 7.37 -28.14
N ARG A 219 -15.25 7.97 -27.46
CA ARG A 219 -15.07 8.52 -26.11
C ARG A 219 -15.68 7.57 -25.09
N LEU A 220 -14.85 6.91 -24.30
CA LEU A 220 -15.34 6.06 -23.21
C LEU A 220 -16.04 6.93 -22.15
N PRO A 221 -17.19 6.47 -21.60
CA PRO A 221 -17.87 7.19 -20.53
C PRO A 221 -16.97 7.29 -19.29
N LYS A 222 -17.11 8.38 -18.52
CA LYS A 222 -16.28 8.67 -17.33
C LYS A 222 -16.30 7.58 -16.25
N ARG A 223 -17.24 6.64 -16.29
CA ARG A 223 -17.36 5.54 -15.31
C ARG A 223 -17.71 4.22 -16.00
N GLY A 224 -16.88 3.22 -15.73
CA GLY A 224 -17.14 1.82 -16.05
C GLY A 224 -16.49 1.35 -17.36
N PRO A 225 -16.10 0.07 -17.44
CA PRO A 225 -15.70 -0.55 -18.70
C PRO A 225 -16.88 -0.50 -19.70
N PRO A 226 -16.63 -0.57 -21.01
CA PRO A 226 -17.68 -0.66 -22.02
C PRO A 226 -18.67 -1.76 -21.65
N LYS A 227 -19.99 -1.48 -21.73
CA LYS A 227 -21.05 -2.45 -21.37
C LYS A 227 -20.90 -3.80 -22.09
N ALA A 228 -20.30 -3.79 -23.28
CA ALA A 228 -20.13 -4.96 -24.13
C ALA A 228 -19.10 -6.01 -23.62
N VAL A 229 -18.31 -5.71 -22.59
CA VAL A 229 -17.27 -6.65 -22.09
C VAL A 229 -17.80 -7.65 -21.05
N PHE A 230 -19.04 -7.46 -20.55
CA PHE A 230 -19.61 -8.30 -19.49
C PHE A 230 -21.03 -8.80 -19.79
N SER A 231 -21.31 -9.17 -21.05
CA SER A 231 -22.45 -10.05 -21.34
C SER A 231 -22.01 -11.51 -21.13
N ILE A 232 -22.13 -11.97 -19.88
CA ILE A 232 -22.25 -13.38 -19.52
C ILE A 232 -23.64 -13.53 -18.91
#